data_AF-A0A132A421-F1
#
_entry.id   AF-A0A132A421-F1
#
_cell.length_a   1.000
_cell.length_b   1.000
_cell.length_c   1.000
_cell.angle_alpha   90.00
_cell.angle_beta   90.00
_cell.angle_gamma   90.00
#
_symmetry.space_group_name_H-M   'P 1'
#
loop_
_entity.id
_entity.type
_entity.pdbx_description
1 polymer ?
#
loop_
_entity_poly.entity_id
_entity_poly.type
_entity_poly.pdbx_seq_one_letter_code
_entity_poly.pdbx_strand_id
1 'polypeptide(L)'
;MLIVRFVDDHDCSLGRTCSECISISHQCRWCQWQNFGSQNTSQSRCSSFFDATICPGEFQINPQADSDRIEMLQNLPFSDSIDQTIQLRPQKVRINLRAGNSASVRVIFKQANDYPMDLYYLMDISCTMLKHKTSVSRVGRKLADKIQATTKDFRIGFGSYVDKETIPFSNYKFKLKISPKSRL
;
A
#
# COMPACT_ATOMS: atom_id res chain seq x y z
N MET A 1 -7.13 9.90 7.76
CA MET A 1 -8.20 8.91 7.59
C MET A 1 -8.55 8.89 6.11
N LEU A 2 -8.02 7.93 5.35
CA LEU A 2 -8.38 7.77 3.95
C LEU A 2 -9.76 7.09 3.92
N ILE A 3 -10.80 7.85 3.56
CA ILE A 3 -12.14 7.31 3.34
C ILE A 3 -12.32 7.24 1.84
N VAL A 4 -12.34 6.02 1.29
CA VAL A 4 -12.82 5.80 -0.08
C VAL A 4 -14.32 5.66 0.02
N ARG A 5 -15.06 6.67 -0.46
CA ARG A 5 -16.53 6.58 -0.57
C ARG A 5 -16.86 6.12 -2.00
N PHE A 6 -17.43 4.93 -2.12
CA PHE A 6 -18.15 4.52 -3.32
C PHE A 6 -19.58 5.06 -3.23
N VAL A 7 -20.03 5.74 -4.29
CA VAL A 7 -21.43 6.17 -4.43
C VAL A 7 -22.18 4.96 -4.98
N ASP A 8 -23.05 4.39 -4.16
CA ASP A 8 -23.68 3.11 -4.41
C ASP A 8 -25.15 3.30 -4.79
N ASP A 9 -25.44 3.37 -6.10
CA ASP A 9 -26.79 3.22 -6.65
C ASP A 9 -26.89 1.82 -7.26
N HIS A 10 -27.30 0.84 -6.45
CA HIS A 10 -27.26 -0.57 -6.81
C HIS A 10 -28.64 -1.11 -7.15
N ASP A 11 -28.87 -1.38 -8.44
CA ASP A 11 -30.06 -2.09 -8.88
C ASP A 11 -29.92 -3.60 -8.64
N CYS A 12 -30.48 -4.07 -7.52
CA CYS A 12 -30.51 -5.50 -7.17
C CYS A 12 -31.27 -6.34 -8.21
N SER A 13 -32.17 -5.76 -9.01
CA SER A 13 -33.05 -6.52 -9.90
C SER A 13 -32.29 -7.24 -11.04
N LEU A 14 -31.03 -6.84 -11.28
CA LEU A 14 -30.14 -7.43 -12.28
C LEU A 14 -29.72 -8.89 -11.96
N GLY A 15 -29.76 -9.29 -10.69
CA GLY A 15 -29.33 -10.63 -10.26
C GLY A 15 -30.35 -11.70 -10.66
N ARG A 16 -29.96 -12.64 -11.53
CA ARG A 16 -30.82 -13.75 -11.98
C ARG A 16 -30.65 -15.01 -11.15
N THR A 17 -29.50 -15.16 -10.51
CA THR A 17 -29.19 -16.26 -9.58
C THR A 17 -28.87 -15.74 -8.19
N CYS A 18 -28.93 -16.62 -7.18
CA CYS A 18 -28.61 -16.25 -5.80
C CYS A 18 -27.18 -15.69 -5.67
N SER A 19 -26.20 -16.33 -6.31
CA SER A 19 -24.79 -15.88 -6.29
C SER A 19 -24.59 -14.52 -6.97
N GLU A 20 -25.24 -14.28 -8.10
CA GLU A 20 -25.21 -12.99 -8.78
C GLU A 20 -25.83 -11.90 -7.91
N CYS A 21 -27.03 -12.14 -7.40
CA CYS A 21 -27.75 -11.22 -6.51
C CYS A 21 -26.90 -10.79 -5.32
N ILE A 22 -26.22 -11.78 -4.73
CA ILE A 22 -25.36 -11.60 -3.57
C ILE A 22 -24.12 -10.76 -3.90
N SER A 23 -23.62 -10.85 -5.12
CA SER A 23 -22.39 -10.18 -5.54
C SER A 23 -22.60 -8.71 -5.94
N ILE A 24 -23.84 -8.30 -6.21
CA ILE A 24 -24.18 -6.92 -6.63
C ILE A 24 -23.93 -5.93 -5.49
N SER A 25 -24.57 -6.16 -4.33
CA SER A 25 -24.45 -5.26 -3.19
C SER A 25 -24.74 -5.96 -1.86
N HIS A 26 -24.25 -5.34 -0.78
CA HIS A 26 -24.50 -5.77 0.60
C HIS A 26 -25.95 -5.57 1.05
N GLN A 27 -26.72 -4.74 0.33
CA GLN A 27 -28.14 -4.49 0.62
C GLN A 27 -29.07 -5.47 -0.09
N CYS A 28 -28.60 -6.16 -1.13
CA CYS A 28 -29.42 -7.09 -1.90
C CYS A 28 -29.61 -8.42 -1.16
N ARG A 29 -30.85 -8.92 -1.22
CA ARG A 29 -31.29 -10.20 -0.64
C ARG A 29 -31.87 -11.07 -1.74
N TRP A 30 -31.73 -12.38 -1.58
CA TRP A 30 -32.32 -13.36 -2.49
C TRP A 30 -33.48 -14.11 -1.82
N CYS A 31 -34.62 -14.19 -2.50
CA CYS A 31 -35.76 -14.96 -2.02
C CYS A 31 -35.72 -16.41 -2.55
N GLN A 32 -35.52 -17.38 -1.65
CA GLN A 32 -35.57 -18.81 -1.96
C GLN A 32 -36.97 -19.44 -1.83
N TRP A 33 -38.00 -18.65 -1.50
CA TRP A 33 -39.35 -19.18 -1.32
C TRP A 33 -39.93 -19.75 -2.61
N GLN A 34 -40.57 -20.92 -2.53
CA GLN A 34 -41.12 -21.63 -3.68
C GLN A 34 -42.34 -20.92 -4.27
N ASN A 35 -43.20 -20.35 -3.41
CA ASN A 35 -44.42 -19.64 -3.83
C ASN A 35 -44.17 -18.19 -4.27
N PHE A 36 -42.90 -17.78 -4.36
CA PHE A 36 -42.52 -16.46 -4.85
C PHE A 36 -43.02 -16.26 -6.30
N GLY A 37 -43.71 -15.14 -6.54
CA GLY A 37 -44.33 -14.83 -7.82
C GLY A 37 -45.79 -15.31 -7.98
N SER A 38 -46.33 -16.06 -7.02
CA SER A 38 -47.72 -16.53 -7.05
C SER A 38 -48.77 -15.42 -6.93
N GLN A 39 -48.36 -14.21 -6.49
CA GLN A 39 -49.26 -13.06 -6.28
C GLN A 39 -49.21 -12.02 -7.42
N ASN A 40 -48.86 -12.40 -8.66
CA ASN A 40 -48.73 -11.47 -9.81
C ASN A 40 -47.77 -10.29 -9.55
N THR A 41 -46.70 -10.52 -8.79
CA THR A 41 -45.69 -9.49 -8.50
C THR A 41 -44.62 -9.46 -9.60
N SER A 42 -44.39 -8.30 -10.23
CA SER A 42 -43.26 -8.08 -11.17
C SER A 42 -41.90 -7.96 -10.48
N GLN A 43 -41.83 -8.27 -9.18
CA GLN A 43 -40.61 -8.13 -8.38
C GLN A 43 -39.63 -9.27 -8.69
N SER A 44 -38.37 -8.92 -8.91
CA SER A 44 -37.28 -9.90 -9.08
C SER A 44 -37.03 -10.67 -7.79
N ARG A 45 -36.55 -11.91 -7.91
CA ARG A 45 -36.08 -12.73 -6.77
C ARG A 45 -34.88 -12.12 -6.06
N CYS A 46 -34.20 -11.18 -6.70
CA CYS A 46 -33.19 -10.33 -6.08
C CYS A 46 -33.75 -8.92 -5.85
N SER A 47 -33.76 -8.49 -4.58
CA SER A 47 -34.24 -7.15 -4.21
C SER A 47 -33.55 -6.67 -2.94
N SER A 48 -33.47 -5.35 -2.75
CA SER A 48 -32.97 -4.77 -1.50
C SER A 48 -33.95 -4.95 -0.33
N PHE A 49 -35.23 -5.16 -0.64
CA PHE A 49 -36.30 -5.30 0.34
C PHE A 49 -37.36 -6.30 -0.13
N PHE A 50 -37.86 -7.12 0.78
CA PHE A 50 -39.03 -7.97 0.57
C PHE A 50 -40.04 -7.74 1.70
N ASP A 51 -41.31 -7.59 1.32
CA ASP A 51 -42.41 -7.71 2.27
C ASP A 51 -42.55 -9.17 2.71
N ALA A 52 -42.89 -9.40 3.98
CA ALA A 52 -43.07 -10.73 4.57
C ALA A 52 -44.19 -11.52 3.88
N THR A 53 -45.16 -10.83 3.28
CA THR A 53 -46.25 -11.41 2.48
C THR A 53 -45.76 -12.00 1.14
N ILE A 54 -44.68 -11.44 0.59
CA ILE A 54 -44.08 -11.80 -0.70
C ILE A 54 -42.94 -12.80 -0.51
N CYS A 55 -42.12 -12.60 0.51
CA CYS A 55 -41.04 -13.51 0.90
C CYS A 55 -40.88 -13.48 2.42
N PRO A 56 -41.34 -14.52 3.15
CA PRO A 56 -41.13 -14.61 4.59
C PRO A 56 -39.63 -14.57 4.93
N GLY A 57 -39.29 -13.97 6.09
CA GLY A 57 -37.90 -13.72 6.48
C GLY A 57 -37.01 -14.98 6.53
N GLU A 58 -37.59 -16.14 6.87
CA GLU A 58 -36.90 -17.45 6.88
C GLU A 58 -36.41 -17.90 5.49
N PHE A 59 -37.04 -17.40 4.42
CA PHE A 59 -36.66 -17.67 3.04
C PHE A 59 -35.88 -16.51 2.40
N GLN A 60 -35.50 -15.49 3.17
CA GLN A 60 -34.62 -14.42 2.69
C GLN A 60 -33.16 -14.78 2.97
N ILE A 61 -32.38 -15.00 1.91
CA ILE A 61 -30.95 -15.26 2.00
C ILE A 61 -30.21 -13.92 1.99
N ASN A 62 -29.56 -13.61 3.11
CA ASN A 62 -28.66 -12.49 3.25
C ASN A 62 -27.53 -12.82 4.25
N PRO A 63 -26.34 -13.24 3.79
CA PRO A 63 -25.27 -13.72 4.67
C PRO A 63 -24.49 -12.59 5.39
N GLN A 64 -25.13 -11.48 5.76
CA GLN A 64 -24.50 -10.34 6.46
C GLN A 64 -23.83 -10.75 7.78
N ALA A 65 -24.42 -11.66 8.56
CA ALA A 65 -23.91 -12.04 9.88
C ALA A 65 -22.57 -12.81 9.84
N ASP A 66 -22.34 -13.61 8.80
CA ASP A 66 -21.12 -14.42 8.66
C ASP A 66 -20.03 -13.74 7.83
N SER A 67 -20.43 -12.80 6.97
CA SER A 67 -19.54 -12.21 5.98
C SER A 67 -18.80 -10.97 6.45
N ASP A 68 -19.26 -10.21 7.45
CA ASP A 68 -18.62 -8.95 7.85
C ASP A 68 -17.85 -9.09 9.18
N ARG A 69 -16.73 -9.81 9.14
CA ARG A 69 -15.91 -10.11 10.33
C ARG A 69 -14.47 -9.65 10.14
N ILE A 70 -14.00 -8.81 11.06
CA ILE A 70 -12.60 -8.37 11.12
C ILE A 70 -11.94 -9.08 12.31
N GLU A 71 -11.01 -9.99 12.02
CA GLU A 71 -10.24 -10.73 13.02
C GLU A 71 -8.81 -10.20 13.09
N MET A 72 -8.41 -9.73 14.27
CA MET A 72 -7.02 -9.34 14.54
C MET A 72 -6.20 -10.60 14.82
N LEU A 73 -5.45 -11.08 13.82
CA LEU A 73 -4.62 -12.27 13.97
C LEU A 73 -3.29 -11.96 14.67
N GLN A 74 -2.74 -10.77 14.44
CA GLN A 74 -1.48 -10.34 15.06
C GLN A 74 -1.51 -8.84 15.34
N ASN A 75 -1.39 -8.49 16.62
CA ASN A 75 -1.41 -7.11 17.10
C ASN A 75 -0.40 -6.89 18.23
N LEU A 76 0.88 -7.13 17.95
CA LEU A 76 2.00 -6.92 18.86
C LEU A 76 2.19 -5.44 19.20
N PRO A 77 2.57 -5.09 20.45
CA PRO A 77 2.85 -3.73 20.88
C PRO A 77 3.95 -3.05 20.07
N PHE A 78 3.94 -1.71 20.07
CA PHE A 78 5.05 -0.96 19.50
C PHE A 78 6.31 -1.31 20.27
N SER A 79 7.40 -1.52 19.54
CA SER A 79 8.69 -1.88 20.10
C SER A 79 9.77 -1.06 19.42
N ASP A 80 10.67 -0.51 20.23
CA ASP A 80 11.83 0.27 19.80
C ASP A 80 13.13 -0.58 19.90
N SER A 81 13.02 -1.91 20.02
CA SER A 81 14.18 -2.81 20.05
C SER A 81 14.82 -2.94 18.67
N ILE A 82 16.15 -2.90 18.60
CA ILE A 82 16.95 -2.95 17.35
C ILE A 82 16.61 -4.19 16.50
N ASP A 83 16.45 -5.37 17.12
CA ASP A 83 16.22 -6.61 16.38
C ASP A 83 14.75 -6.86 15.98
N GLN A 84 13.81 -6.21 16.69
CA GLN A 84 12.36 -6.42 16.53
C GLN A 84 11.61 -5.11 16.68
N THR A 85 11.97 -4.11 15.87
CA THR A 85 11.29 -2.82 15.88
C THR A 85 9.88 -2.97 15.29
N ILE A 86 8.86 -2.58 16.03
CA ILE A 86 7.45 -2.64 15.60
C ILE A 86 6.91 -1.22 15.56
N GLN A 87 6.73 -0.68 14.35
CA GLN A 87 6.23 0.68 14.11
C GLN A 87 4.78 0.75 13.63
N LEU A 88 4.23 -0.39 13.17
CA LEU A 88 2.89 -0.49 12.63
C LEU A 88 2.08 -1.55 13.38
N ARG A 89 0.81 -1.23 13.64
CA ARG A 89 -0.15 -2.13 14.28
C ARG A 89 -1.55 -1.95 13.67
N PRO A 90 -2.34 -3.02 13.52
CA PRO A 90 -1.98 -4.45 13.68
C PRO A 90 -1.03 -4.94 12.57
N GLN A 91 -0.34 -6.06 12.78
CA GLN A 91 0.56 -6.66 11.77
C GLN A 91 -0.17 -7.62 10.84
N LYS A 92 -1.24 -8.27 11.33
CA LYS A 92 -2.01 -9.22 10.53
C LYS A 92 -3.48 -9.15 10.90
N VAL A 93 -4.32 -8.97 9.89
CA VAL A 93 -5.78 -8.91 10.00
C VAL A 93 -6.37 -9.86 8.98
N ARG A 94 -7.38 -10.64 9.39
CA ARG A 94 -8.25 -11.36 8.46
C ARG A 94 -9.56 -10.59 8.36
N ILE A 95 -9.94 -10.29 7.14
CA ILE A 95 -11.15 -9.53 6.84
C ILE A 95 -12.01 -10.44 5.95
N ASN A 96 -13.12 -10.88 6.50
CA ASN A 96 -14.23 -11.38 5.70
C ASN A 96 -15.13 -10.18 5.46
N LEU A 97 -15.51 -9.95 4.20
CA LEU A 97 -16.48 -8.91 3.83
C LEU A 97 -17.45 -9.42 2.79
N ARG A 98 -18.67 -8.89 2.87
CA ARG A 98 -19.64 -8.97 1.79
C ARG A 98 -19.23 -8.11 0.59
N ALA A 99 -19.47 -8.59 -0.63
CA ALA A 99 -19.30 -7.81 -1.85
C ALA A 99 -20.13 -6.51 -1.79
N GLY A 100 -19.51 -5.38 -2.11
CA GLY A 100 -20.12 -4.06 -2.00
C GLY A 100 -20.24 -3.52 -0.57
N ASN A 101 -19.77 -4.23 0.45
CA ASN A 101 -19.63 -3.68 1.81
C ASN A 101 -18.22 -3.12 2.03
N SER A 102 -18.09 -2.18 2.96
CA SER A 102 -16.81 -1.57 3.34
C SER A 102 -16.47 -1.88 4.79
N ALA A 103 -15.22 -2.24 5.06
CA ALA A 103 -14.69 -2.34 6.41
C ALA A 103 -13.67 -1.23 6.67
N SER A 104 -13.66 -0.71 7.89
CA SER A 104 -12.63 0.20 8.36
C SER A 104 -11.65 -0.54 9.27
N VAL A 105 -10.39 -0.62 8.85
CA VAL A 105 -9.30 -1.13 9.68
C VAL A 105 -8.46 0.05 10.17
N ARG A 106 -8.34 0.18 11.49
CA ARG A 106 -7.51 1.21 12.10
C ARG A 106 -6.06 0.74 12.16
N VAL A 107 -5.22 1.34 11.33
CA VAL A 107 -3.76 1.15 11.38
C VAL A 107 -3.14 2.32 12.15
N ILE A 108 -2.29 2.00 13.12
CA ILE A 108 -1.61 2.98 13.96
C ILE A 108 -0.12 2.89 13.68
N PHE A 109 0.49 4.04 13.42
CA PHE A 109 1.91 4.20 13.19
C PHE A 109 2.55 4.94 14.35
N LYS A 110 3.71 4.45 14.81
CA LYS A 110 4.60 5.14 15.75
C LYS A 110 6.02 5.04 15.19
N GLN A 111 6.66 6.19 15.00
CA GLN A 111 8.07 6.23 14.60
C GLN A 111 8.94 5.64 15.73
N ALA A 112 9.86 4.76 15.35
CA ALA A 112 10.82 4.19 16.29
C ALA A 112 12.01 5.13 16.53
N ASN A 113 12.57 5.03 17.73
CA ASN A 113 13.84 5.68 18.05
C ASN A 113 15.00 4.86 17.48
N ASP A 114 16.10 5.52 17.09
CA ASP A 114 17.36 4.85 16.70
C ASP A 114 17.21 3.86 15.53
N TYR A 115 16.38 4.21 14.53
CA TYR A 115 16.12 3.37 13.36
C TYR A 115 17.30 3.41 12.37
N PRO A 116 17.69 2.27 11.76
CA PRO A 116 18.83 2.22 10.85
C PRO A 116 18.61 3.11 9.63
N MET A 117 19.68 3.79 9.20
CA MET A 117 19.65 4.69 8.06
C MET A 117 20.79 4.38 7.08
N ASP A 118 20.42 4.22 5.81
CA ASP A 118 21.35 4.08 4.70
C ASP A 118 21.34 5.36 3.85
N LEU A 119 22.50 6.02 3.73
CA LEU A 119 22.68 7.19 2.86
C LEU A 119 23.59 6.83 1.69
N TYR A 120 23.09 6.95 0.46
CA TYR A 120 23.90 6.78 -0.74
C TYR A 120 24.20 8.12 -1.39
N TYR A 121 25.47 8.54 -1.34
CA TYR A 121 25.93 9.78 -1.94
C TYR A 121 26.43 9.54 -3.37
N LEU A 122 25.67 9.96 -4.36
CA LEU A 122 26.02 9.85 -5.77
C LEU A 122 26.55 11.20 -6.30
N MET A 123 27.84 11.27 -6.60
CA MET A 123 28.53 12.50 -6.98
C MET A 123 28.84 12.58 -8.48
N ASP A 124 28.62 13.74 -9.09
CA ASP A 124 29.18 14.03 -10.42
C ASP A 124 30.69 14.33 -10.29
N ILE A 125 31.52 13.61 -11.05
CA ILE A 125 32.98 13.82 -11.12
C ILE A 125 33.45 14.51 -12.40
N SER A 126 32.53 15.19 -13.09
CA SER A 126 32.84 16.04 -14.26
C SER A 126 33.86 17.14 -13.95
N CYS A 127 34.50 17.68 -15.00
CA CYS A 127 35.54 18.70 -14.86
C CYS A 127 35.10 19.94 -14.07
N THR A 128 33.82 20.33 -14.14
CA THR A 128 33.28 21.47 -13.40
C THR A 128 33.23 21.22 -11.89
N MET A 129 33.08 19.95 -11.49
CA MET A 129 33.02 19.50 -10.11
C MET A 129 34.39 19.26 -9.47
N LEU A 130 35.47 19.28 -10.27
CA LEU A 130 36.84 19.08 -9.78
C LEU A 130 37.21 20.08 -8.67
N LYS A 131 36.83 21.35 -8.84
CA LYS A 131 37.05 22.41 -7.83
C LYS A 131 36.21 22.25 -6.57
N HIS A 132 35.13 21.45 -6.63
CA HIS A 132 34.20 21.24 -5.52
C HIS A 132 34.38 19.91 -4.80
N LYS A 133 35.20 18.99 -5.34
CA LYS A 133 35.45 17.66 -4.77
C LYS A 133 35.81 17.70 -3.28
N THR A 134 36.77 18.54 -2.90
CA THR A 134 37.23 18.65 -1.51
C THR A 134 36.15 19.20 -0.57
N SER A 135 35.37 20.18 -1.04
CA SER A 135 34.27 20.76 -0.26
C SER A 135 33.14 19.76 -0.06
N VAL A 136 32.76 19.04 -1.13
CA VAL A 136 31.72 18.00 -1.10
C VAL A 136 32.12 16.85 -0.17
N SER A 137 33.36 16.36 -0.24
CA SER A 137 33.85 15.33 0.68
C SER A 137 33.80 15.80 2.14
N ARG A 138 34.12 17.07 2.41
CA ARG A 138 34.04 17.65 3.75
C ARG A 138 32.59 17.74 4.25
N VAL A 139 31.64 18.10 3.39
CA VAL A 139 30.21 18.14 3.74
C VAL A 139 29.68 16.73 3.99
N GLY A 140 30.03 15.76 3.15
CA GLY A 140 29.66 14.36 3.33
C GLY A 140 30.12 13.81 4.69
N ARG A 141 31.37 14.10 5.09
CA ARG A 141 31.88 13.72 6.41
C ARG A 141 31.11 14.39 7.55
N LYS A 142 30.91 15.72 7.50
CA LYS A 142 30.13 16.44 8.51
C LYS A 142 28.69 15.93 8.63
N LEU A 143 28.09 15.53 7.52
CA LEU A 143 26.76 14.97 7.48
C LEU A 143 26.75 13.57 8.15
N ALA A 144 27.70 12.71 7.80
CA ALA A 144 27.87 11.41 8.43
C ALA A 144 28.05 11.53 9.95
N ASP A 145 28.91 12.46 10.42
CA ASP A 145 29.14 12.69 11.85
C ASP A 145 27.84 13.12 12.58
N LYS A 146 27.04 13.99 11.94
CA LYS A 146 25.76 14.44 12.50
C LYS A 146 24.70 13.33 12.53
N ILE A 147 24.62 12.52 11.48
CA ILE A 147 23.66 11.42 11.41
C ILE A 147 24.05 10.33 12.40
N GLN A 148 25.33 10.01 12.55
CA GLN A 148 25.84 9.06 13.53
C GLN A 148 25.58 9.51 14.98
N ALA A 149 25.49 10.82 15.24
CA ALA A 149 25.05 11.35 16.52
C ALA A 149 23.54 11.16 16.79
N THR A 150 22.75 10.84 15.76
CA THR A 150 21.28 10.70 15.84
C THR A 150 20.83 9.24 15.80
N THR A 151 21.47 8.40 14.97
CA THR A 151 21.20 6.95 14.86
C THR A 151 22.51 6.17 14.93
N LYS A 152 22.51 5.08 15.71
CA LYS A 152 23.68 4.23 15.95
C LYS A 152 23.98 3.30 14.78
N ASP A 153 22.97 2.93 13.99
CA ASP A 153 23.12 2.11 12.78
C ASP A 153 22.99 2.99 11.53
N PHE A 154 24.12 3.61 11.16
CA PHE A 154 24.23 4.45 9.97
C PHE A 154 25.24 3.87 8.99
N ARG A 155 24.81 3.69 7.73
CA ARG A 155 25.69 3.26 6.64
C ARG A 155 25.73 4.33 5.56
N ILE A 156 26.92 4.56 5.02
CA ILE A 156 27.13 5.50 3.94
C ILE A 156 27.80 4.83 2.75
N GLY A 157 27.17 4.93 1.59
CA GLY A 157 27.71 4.51 0.31
C GLY A 157 28.13 5.72 -0.52
N PHE A 158 29.16 5.55 -1.34
CA PHE A 158 29.61 6.57 -2.28
C PHE A 158 29.61 6.00 -3.70
N GLY A 159 28.96 6.73 -4.61
CA GLY A 159 29.00 6.46 -6.04
C GLY A 159 29.45 7.71 -6.79
N SER A 160 29.98 7.53 -7.99
CA SER A 160 30.21 8.63 -8.91
C SER A 160 29.66 8.33 -10.28
N TYR A 161 29.24 9.36 -10.99
CA TYR A 161 28.84 9.25 -12.37
C TYR A 161 29.48 10.34 -13.23
N VAL A 162 29.58 10.03 -14.52
CA VAL A 162 29.87 10.95 -15.62
C VAL A 162 28.85 10.61 -16.72
N ASP A 163 28.79 11.43 -17.76
CA ASP A 163 27.98 11.16 -18.95
C ASP A 163 28.45 9.87 -19.68
N LYS A 164 27.60 9.38 -20.58
CA LYS A 164 27.85 8.18 -21.39
C LYS A 164 29.11 8.34 -22.24
N GLU A 165 29.89 7.27 -22.37
CA GLU A 165 31.11 7.26 -23.18
C GLU A 165 30.86 7.20 -24.71
N THR A 166 29.73 7.70 -25.19
CA THR A 166 29.31 7.63 -26.60
C THR A 166 29.15 9.03 -27.19
N ILE A 167 29.35 9.17 -28.50
CA ILE A 167 29.03 10.40 -29.23
C ILE A 167 27.51 10.66 -29.12
N PRO A 168 27.05 11.90 -28.96
CA PRO A 168 27.80 13.17 -28.91
C PRO A 168 28.27 13.59 -27.50
N PHE A 169 28.04 12.76 -26.47
CA PHE A 169 28.28 13.08 -25.06
C PHE A 169 29.75 12.98 -24.64
N SER A 170 30.55 12.17 -25.35
CA SER A 170 31.98 12.01 -25.09
C SER A 170 32.83 12.00 -26.37
N ASN A 171 33.99 12.66 -26.31
CA ASN A 171 34.97 12.66 -27.40
C ASN A 171 35.98 11.53 -27.21
N TYR A 172 35.63 10.33 -27.69
CA TYR A 172 36.46 9.12 -27.63
C TYR A 172 37.84 9.26 -28.30
N LYS A 173 38.06 10.25 -29.21
CA LYS A 173 39.36 10.48 -29.85
C LYS A 173 40.43 11.05 -28.90
N PHE A 174 40.07 11.50 -27.69
CA PHE A 174 41.02 12.03 -26.69
C PHE A 174 41.53 11.00 -25.66
N LYS A 175 41.01 9.76 -25.65
CA LYS A 175 41.43 8.72 -24.68
C LYS A 175 42.90 8.26 -24.81
N LEU A 176 43.60 8.59 -25.91
CA LEU A 176 45.02 8.25 -26.11
C LEU A 176 46.04 9.27 -25.53
N LYS A 177 45.60 10.40 -24.95
CA LYS A 177 46.52 11.42 -24.39
C LYS A 177 46.39 11.70 -22.89
N ILE A 178 45.52 11.00 -22.17
CA ILE A 178 45.46 11.12 -20.70
C ILE A 178 46.19 9.92 -20.09
N SER A 179 47.52 10.04 -20.05
CA SER A 179 48.33 9.32 -19.06
C SER A 179 47.85 9.70 -17.66
N PRO A 180 47.70 8.75 -16.73
CA PRO A 180 47.51 9.07 -15.32
C PRO A 180 48.80 9.73 -14.84
N LYS A 181 48.83 11.07 -14.81
CA LYS A 181 49.89 11.80 -14.11
C LYS A 181 49.78 11.47 -12.63
N SER A 182 50.55 10.45 -12.25
CA SER A 182 51.40 10.35 -11.06
C SER A 182 50.88 11.00 -9.77
N ARG A 183 50.73 10.14 -8.76
CA ARG A 183 51.35 10.29 -7.44
C ARG A 183 50.81 11.45 -6.59
N LEU A 184 49.92 11.09 -5.66
CA LEU A 184 49.98 11.44 -4.24
C LEU A 184 49.58 10.19 -3.45
#